data_AF-A0A226ERT5-F1
#
_entry.id   AF-A0A226ERT5-F1
#
_cell.length_a   1.000
_cell.length_b   1.000
_cell.length_c   1.000
_cell.angle_alpha   90.00
_cell.angle_beta   90.00
_cell.angle_gamma   90.00
#
_symmetry.space_group_name_H-M   'P 1'
#
loop_
_entity.id
_entity.type
_entity.pdbx_description
1 polymer ?
#
loop_
_entity_poly.entity_id
_entity_poly.type
_entity_poly.pdbx_seq_one_letter_code
_entity_poly.pdbx_strand_id
1 'polypeptide(L)'
;MSISPLLFKALRNLETLNSWQTQIPIQWKNKKKQFTWNDSWKDVTPWYVSFFLLVILHTFFGSLGIIGYMRMVPQTDKFALVVRLRCMYSVLGSFLGIIIAIVICFDGKDYIEFINRIITFDQHATAELRRLEVKPVEKFDPFANAMYLVVLLLSIIPPVYCIPPVIHGHTVLQYIVHQIYPNFMKKIGFRLMIKIVNYFVMLVSVTEIFRLIPLMFLSLSLPVITARNELESMDRYGKMVIKIRRLELHGSKVIPHFCAMLGIYCQGYILISIRRQISAGHDFIVFVVSITLSVVANYFTIVLYPIVPQNVYPAFPTVAVSTITVLHLLISIAVDVVVKAKEFTVEWGKLVPVRNRYLAKKFRALRPFQIVFGVYDFPLVVFSRSLKIKTYQTIWDYTINTALTWPLSLFQK
;
A
#
# COMPACT_ATOMS: atom_id res chain seq x y z
N MET A 1 -17.33 15.17 4.95
CA MET A 1 -16.18 14.31 5.26
C MET A 1 -15.05 14.78 4.40
N SER A 2 -13.84 14.83 4.94
CA SER A 2 -12.68 15.19 4.15
C SER A 2 -12.22 13.98 3.31
N ILE A 3 -12.50 12.76 3.77
CA ILE A 3 -12.29 11.53 3.01
C ILE A 3 -13.23 11.51 1.78
N SER A 4 -12.64 11.33 0.60
CA SER A 4 -13.37 11.29 -0.67
C SER A 4 -14.41 10.15 -0.73
N PRO A 5 -15.64 10.40 -1.21
CA PRO A 5 -16.64 9.37 -1.44
C PRO A 5 -16.14 8.21 -2.31
N LEU A 6 -15.21 8.49 -3.22
CA LEU A 6 -14.64 7.48 -4.11
C LEU A 6 -13.75 6.49 -3.35
N LEU A 7 -13.09 6.91 -2.28
CA LEU A 7 -12.31 6.01 -1.42
C LEU A 7 -13.22 5.02 -0.68
N PHE A 8 -14.37 5.49 -0.19
CA PHE A 8 -15.40 4.60 0.37
C PHE A 8 -15.99 3.67 -0.69
N LYS A 9 -16.12 4.11 -1.95
CA LYS A 9 -16.52 3.25 -3.06
C LYS A 9 -15.47 2.17 -3.33
N ALA A 10 -14.18 2.51 -3.25
CA ALA A 10 -13.08 1.54 -3.37
C ALA A 10 -13.12 0.51 -2.23
N LEU A 11 -13.33 0.94 -0.98
CA LEU A 11 -13.49 0.05 0.17
C LEU A 11 -14.72 -0.86 0.05
N ARG A 12 -15.85 -0.33 -0.45
CA ARG A 12 -17.04 -1.13 -0.72
C ARG A 12 -16.78 -2.19 -1.78
N ASN A 13 -16.08 -1.82 -2.86
CA ASN A 13 -15.70 -2.79 -3.89
C ASN A 13 -14.81 -3.88 -3.29
N LEU A 14 -13.81 -3.51 -2.47
CA LEU A 14 -12.97 -4.46 -1.75
C LEU A 14 -13.78 -5.40 -0.85
N GLU A 15 -14.76 -4.89 -0.11
CA GLU A 15 -15.70 -5.70 0.70
C GLU A 15 -16.49 -6.69 -0.17
N THR A 16 -17.05 -6.21 -1.29
CA THR A 16 -17.80 -7.06 -2.25
C THR A 16 -16.93 -8.14 -2.87
N LEU A 17 -15.64 -7.90 -3.06
CA LEU A 17 -14.73 -8.91 -3.59
C LEU A 17 -14.37 -9.93 -2.53
N ASN A 18 -14.09 -9.47 -1.31
CA ASN A 18 -13.74 -10.32 -0.19
C ASN A 18 -14.91 -11.20 0.26
N SER A 19 -16.17 -10.83 -0.01
CA SER A 19 -17.33 -11.65 0.34
C SER A 19 -17.42 -12.98 -0.44
N TRP A 20 -16.72 -13.11 -1.57
CA TRP A 20 -16.66 -14.36 -2.34
C TRP A 20 -15.50 -15.28 -1.91
N GLN A 21 -14.74 -14.90 -0.88
CA GLN A 21 -13.51 -15.56 -0.47
C GLN A 21 -13.55 -15.95 1.01
N THR A 22 -12.51 -16.65 1.47
CA THR A 22 -12.30 -16.90 2.90
C THR A 22 -12.22 -15.58 3.66
N GLN A 23 -12.83 -15.52 4.85
CA GLN A 23 -12.83 -14.30 5.64
C GLN A 23 -11.44 -14.04 6.22
N ILE A 24 -10.95 -12.82 6.00
CA ILE A 24 -9.74 -12.31 6.65
C ILE A 24 -10.09 -11.63 7.99
N PRO A 25 -9.13 -11.47 8.92
CA PRO A 25 -9.37 -10.81 10.21
C PRO A 25 -9.90 -9.37 10.04
N ILE A 26 -9.47 -8.68 8.99
CA ILE A 26 -9.78 -7.27 8.76
C ILE A 26 -10.95 -7.14 7.78
N GLN A 27 -12.10 -6.68 8.27
CA GLN A 27 -13.28 -6.49 7.42
C GLN A 27 -13.71 -5.02 7.39
N TRP A 28 -13.97 -4.50 6.20
CA TRP A 28 -14.68 -3.23 6.06
C TRP A 28 -16.17 -3.48 6.26
N LYS A 29 -16.84 -2.67 7.10
CA LYS A 29 -18.31 -2.72 7.27
C LYS A 29 -18.94 -1.47 6.66
N ASN A 30 -19.45 -1.57 5.43
CA ASN A 30 -20.00 -0.42 4.72
C ASN A 30 -21.14 0.32 5.46
N LYS A 31 -21.98 -0.39 6.24
CA LYS A 31 -23.05 0.24 7.03
C LYS A 31 -22.52 1.16 8.13
N LYS A 32 -21.45 0.73 8.82
CA LYS A 32 -20.84 1.49 9.92
C LYS A 32 -19.70 2.42 9.47
N LYS A 33 -19.28 2.31 8.21
CA LYS A 33 -18.13 3.05 7.63
C LYS A 33 -16.87 2.93 8.49
N GLN A 34 -16.64 1.73 9.01
CA GLN A 34 -15.50 1.41 9.87
C GLN A 34 -14.96 0.03 9.53
N PHE A 35 -13.69 -0.19 9.82
CA PHE A 35 -13.10 -1.51 9.85
C PHE A 35 -13.49 -2.25 11.13
N THR A 36 -13.63 -3.56 11.05
CA THR A 36 -13.88 -4.43 12.20
C THR A 36 -12.87 -5.56 12.17
N TRP A 37 -12.34 -5.88 13.34
CA TRP A 37 -11.52 -7.06 13.55
C TRP A 37 -12.44 -8.27 13.83
N ASN A 38 -12.21 -9.37 13.13
CA ASN A 38 -12.92 -10.63 13.37
C ASN A 38 -12.07 -11.55 14.25
N ASP A 39 -12.45 -11.66 15.53
CA ASP A 39 -11.81 -12.57 16.49
C ASP A 39 -12.30 -14.03 16.37
N SER A 40 -13.29 -14.31 15.51
CA SER A 40 -13.84 -15.66 15.34
C SER A 40 -12.84 -16.56 14.63
N TRP A 41 -12.17 -17.41 15.42
CA TRP A 41 -11.22 -18.39 14.89
C TRP A 41 -11.83 -19.28 13.81
N LYS A 42 -13.10 -19.66 13.95
CA LYS A 42 -13.80 -20.51 12.97
C LYS A 42 -13.92 -19.85 11.61
N ASP A 43 -14.13 -18.55 11.57
CA ASP A 43 -14.33 -17.81 10.32
C ASP A 43 -13.00 -17.50 9.62
N VAL A 44 -11.94 -17.28 10.41
CA VAL A 44 -10.63 -16.84 9.90
C VAL A 44 -9.66 -18.02 9.65
N THR A 45 -9.82 -19.15 10.33
CA THR A 45 -8.97 -20.34 10.12
C THR A 45 -8.89 -20.79 8.65
N PRO A 46 -9.98 -20.81 7.86
CA PRO A 46 -9.90 -21.15 6.44
C PRO A 46 -8.95 -20.23 5.67
N TRP A 47 -8.88 -18.94 6.04
CA TRP A 47 -7.90 -18.04 5.47
C TRP A 47 -6.48 -18.41 5.88
N TYR A 48 -6.19 -18.58 7.17
CA TYR A 48 -4.84 -18.95 7.63
C TYR A 48 -4.34 -20.23 6.97
N VAL A 49 -5.20 -21.25 6.86
CA VAL A 49 -4.87 -22.51 6.21
C VAL A 49 -4.61 -22.31 4.72
N SER A 50 -5.48 -21.61 4.00
CA SER A 50 -5.27 -21.35 2.56
C SER A 50 -4.02 -20.51 2.31
N PHE A 51 -3.78 -19.47 3.10
CA PHE A 51 -2.60 -18.62 2.99
C PHE A 51 -1.32 -19.41 3.29
N PHE A 52 -1.27 -20.16 4.39
CA PHE A 52 -0.11 -20.95 4.77
C PHE A 52 0.18 -22.06 3.74
N LEU A 53 -0.82 -22.86 3.37
CA LEU A 53 -0.60 -23.99 2.45
C LEU A 53 -0.32 -23.51 1.02
N LEU A 54 -1.06 -22.53 0.51
CA LEU A 54 -1.03 -22.19 -0.91
C LEU A 54 -0.04 -21.05 -1.20
N VAL A 55 0.00 -20.01 -0.37
CA VAL A 55 0.92 -18.87 -0.58
C VAL A 55 2.31 -19.20 -0.05
N ILE A 56 2.42 -19.69 1.19
CA ILE A 56 3.72 -19.93 1.83
C ILE A 56 4.34 -21.23 1.36
N LEU A 57 3.70 -22.38 1.61
CA LEU A 57 4.30 -23.68 1.27
C LEU A 57 4.37 -23.89 -0.25
N HIS A 58 3.25 -23.80 -0.96
CA HIS A 58 3.24 -24.09 -2.39
C HIS A 58 3.91 -22.97 -3.21
N THR A 59 3.48 -21.71 -3.06
CA THR A 59 3.93 -20.66 -3.98
C THR A 59 5.31 -20.13 -3.62
N PHE A 60 5.61 -19.84 -2.35
CA PHE A 60 6.92 -19.33 -1.95
C PHE A 60 7.98 -20.44 -1.88
N PHE A 61 7.81 -21.41 -0.97
CA PHE A 61 8.81 -22.48 -0.80
C PHE A 61 8.87 -23.43 -2.00
N GLY A 62 7.73 -23.76 -2.63
CA GLY A 62 7.73 -24.57 -3.85
C GLY A 62 8.47 -23.88 -5.01
N SER A 63 8.30 -22.57 -5.21
CA SER A 63 9.05 -21.84 -6.23
C SER A 63 10.54 -21.75 -5.90
N LEU A 64 10.91 -21.51 -4.63
CA LEU A 64 12.32 -21.54 -4.20
C LEU A 64 12.95 -22.92 -4.41
N GLY A 65 12.24 -23.99 -4.06
CA GLY A 65 12.67 -25.36 -4.27
C GLY A 65 12.94 -25.66 -5.75
N ILE A 66 12.05 -25.24 -6.65
CA ILE A 66 12.27 -25.38 -8.09
C ILE A 66 13.48 -24.57 -8.56
N ILE A 67 13.64 -23.32 -8.11
CA ILE A 67 14.81 -22.50 -8.49
C ILE A 67 16.10 -23.18 -8.03
N GLY A 68 16.14 -23.71 -6.80
CA GLY A 68 17.27 -24.45 -6.26
C GLY A 68 17.56 -25.72 -7.07
N TYR A 69 16.53 -26.50 -7.38
CA TYR A 69 16.63 -27.70 -8.20
C TYR A 69 17.17 -27.40 -9.61
N MET A 70 16.63 -26.38 -10.28
CA MET A 70 17.08 -25.94 -11.61
C MET A 70 18.51 -25.40 -11.63
N ARG A 71 19.07 -25.03 -10.46
CA ARG A 71 20.47 -24.64 -10.33
C ARG A 71 21.40 -25.84 -10.19
N MET A 72 20.91 -26.92 -9.58
CA MET A 72 21.67 -28.16 -9.39
C MET A 72 21.65 -29.06 -10.63
N VAL A 73 20.53 -29.06 -11.37
CA VAL A 73 20.37 -29.89 -12.58
C VAL A 73 20.46 -28.98 -13.81
N PRO A 74 21.49 -29.14 -14.67
CA PRO A 74 21.60 -28.39 -15.92
C PRO A 74 20.33 -28.58 -16.76
N GLN A 75 19.72 -27.48 -17.19
CA GLN A 75 18.54 -27.50 -18.06
C GLN A 75 18.89 -26.76 -19.34
N THR A 76 18.81 -27.44 -20.49
CA THR A 76 19.06 -26.83 -21.80
C THR A 76 17.81 -26.22 -22.44
N ASP A 77 16.63 -26.43 -21.85
CA ASP A 77 15.36 -26.10 -22.47
C ASP A 77 14.88 -24.68 -22.16
N LYS A 78 14.42 -23.97 -23.20
CA LYS A 78 13.73 -22.67 -23.07
C LYS A 78 12.56 -22.73 -22.09
N PHE A 79 11.89 -23.88 -21.97
CA PHE A 79 10.81 -24.13 -21.01
C PHE A 79 11.28 -23.91 -19.56
N ALA A 80 12.49 -24.34 -19.21
CA ALA A 80 13.05 -24.18 -17.87
C ALA A 80 13.25 -22.70 -17.51
N LEU A 81 13.61 -21.85 -18.48
CA LEU A 81 13.79 -20.42 -18.24
C LEU A 81 12.48 -19.70 -17.95
N VAL A 82 11.42 -20.01 -18.69
CA VAL A 82 10.09 -19.42 -18.45
C VAL A 82 9.58 -19.78 -17.06
N VAL A 83 9.73 -21.05 -16.67
CA VAL A 83 9.37 -21.53 -15.34
C VAL A 83 10.23 -20.86 -14.27
N ARG A 84 11.55 -20.73 -14.47
CA ARG A 84 12.46 -20.02 -13.56
C ARG A 84 12.03 -18.58 -13.31
N LEU A 85 11.77 -17.82 -14.37
CA LEU A 85 11.32 -16.42 -14.28
C LEU A 85 9.99 -16.29 -13.52
N ARG A 86 9.07 -17.22 -13.75
CA ARG A 86 7.79 -17.27 -13.03
C ARG A 86 7.96 -17.62 -11.57
N CYS A 87 8.81 -18.59 -11.25
CA CYS A 87 9.15 -18.91 -9.86
C CYS A 87 9.74 -17.69 -9.16
N MET A 88 10.66 -16.95 -9.79
CA MET A 88 11.23 -15.72 -9.22
C MET A 88 10.14 -14.67 -8.93
N TYR A 89 9.21 -14.47 -9.86
CA TYR A 89 8.09 -13.55 -9.67
C TYR A 89 7.15 -14.01 -8.55
N SER A 90 6.81 -15.31 -8.50
CA SER A 90 6.00 -15.91 -7.45
C SER A 90 6.65 -15.75 -6.07
N VAL A 91 7.98 -15.93 -5.97
CA VAL A 91 8.73 -15.71 -4.72
C VAL A 91 8.61 -14.26 -4.27
N LEU A 92 8.83 -13.29 -5.18
CA LEU A 92 8.74 -11.86 -4.86
C LEU A 92 7.32 -11.45 -4.44
N GLY A 93 6.30 -11.89 -5.19
CA GLY A 93 4.91 -11.61 -4.90
C GLY A 93 4.45 -12.24 -3.57
N SER A 94 4.78 -13.51 -3.35
CA SER A 94 4.47 -14.18 -2.08
C SER A 94 5.22 -13.57 -0.91
N PHE A 95 6.47 -13.15 -1.08
CA PHE A 95 7.23 -12.50 0.00
C PHE A 95 6.54 -11.21 0.45
N LEU A 96 6.10 -10.37 -0.49
CA LEU A 96 5.29 -9.19 -0.18
C LEU A 96 3.99 -9.58 0.54
N GLY A 97 3.27 -10.58 0.03
CA GLY A 97 2.04 -11.08 0.67
C GLY A 97 2.27 -11.56 2.11
N ILE A 98 3.36 -12.31 2.34
CA ILE A 98 3.75 -12.84 3.65
C ILE A 98 4.03 -11.70 4.63
N ILE A 99 4.78 -10.69 4.21
CA ILE A 99 5.04 -9.50 5.05
C ILE A 99 3.71 -8.87 5.46
N ILE A 100 2.80 -8.63 4.52
CA ILE A 100 1.50 -7.99 4.82
C ILE A 100 0.68 -8.87 5.77
N ALA A 101 0.66 -10.18 5.56
CA ALA A 101 -0.02 -11.11 6.42
C ALA A 101 0.55 -11.08 7.85
N ILE A 102 1.87 -11.05 8.01
CA ILE A 102 2.53 -10.89 9.31
C ILE A 102 2.05 -9.59 9.99
N VAL A 103 2.08 -8.45 9.29
CA VAL A 103 1.57 -7.17 9.84
C VAL A 103 0.12 -7.28 10.30
N ILE A 104 -0.73 -7.93 9.51
CA ILE A 104 -2.14 -8.14 9.88
C ILE A 104 -2.26 -9.00 11.13
N CYS A 105 -1.48 -10.08 11.24
CA CYS A 105 -1.53 -11.01 12.38
C CYS A 105 -1.09 -10.36 13.69
N PHE A 106 -0.02 -9.56 13.67
CA PHE A 106 0.57 -9.00 14.88
C PHE A 106 -0.05 -7.66 15.27
N ASP A 107 -0.23 -6.76 14.31
CA ASP A 107 -0.61 -5.36 14.59
C ASP A 107 -1.98 -4.98 14.00
N GLY A 108 -2.64 -5.89 13.29
CA GLY A 108 -3.85 -5.58 12.53
C GLY A 108 -5.00 -5.04 13.37
N LYS A 109 -5.16 -5.52 14.62
CA LYS A 109 -6.19 -5.05 15.55
C LYS A 109 -5.98 -3.59 15.95
N ASP A 110 -4.78 -3.26 16.42
CA ASP A 110 -4.41 -1.90 16.82
C ASP A 110 -4.44 -0.95 15.61
N TYR A 111 -4.03 -1.45 14.44
CA TYR A 111 -4.05 -0.71 13.19
C TYR A 111 -5.47 -0.34 12.75
N ILE A 112 -6.43 -1.27 12.86
CA ILE A 112 -7.85 -1.02 12.58
C ILE A 112 -8.44 -0.01 13.55
N GLU A 113 -8.18 -0.19 14.84
CA GLU A 113 -8.67 0.73 15.86
C GLU A 113 -8.15 2.15 15.59
N PHE A 114 -6.87 2.27 15.26
CA PHE A 114 -6.25 3.52 14.86
C PHE A 114 -6.91 4.14 13.63
N ILE A 115 -7.12 3.38 12.55
CA ILE A 115 -7.81 3.90 11.34
C ILE A 115 -9.22 4.36 11.67
N ASN A 116 -9.97 3.59 12.46
CA ASN A 116 -11.32 3.96 12.85
C ASN A 116 -11.33 5.25 13.67
N ARG A 117 -10.37 5.42 14.58
CA ARG A 117 -10.19 6.68 15.34
C ARG A 117 -9.89 7.85 14.42
N ILE A 118 -9.12 7.67 13.34
CA ILE A 118 -8.90 8.70 12.32
C ILE A 118 -10.18 9.03 11.56
N ILE A 119 -10.97 8.03 11.16
CA ILE A 119 -12.23 8.25 10.45
C ILE A 119 -13.20 9.02 11.35
N THR A 120 -13.30 8.67 12.63
CA THR A 120 -14.11 9.39 13.61
C THR A 120 -13.59 10.82 13.83
N PHE A 121 -12.27 11.00 13.91
CA PHE A 121 -11.65 12.32 13.99
C PHE A 121 -11.96 13.19 12.77
N ASP A 122 -11.85 12.65 11.55
CA ASP A 122 -12.23 13.34 10.30
C ASP A 122 -13.68 13.83 10.32
N GLN A 123 -14.58 12.96 10.79
CA GLN A 123 -16.00 13.30 10.92
C GLN A 123 -16.23 14.42 11.92
N HIS A 124 -15.58 14.35 13.09
CA HIS A 124 -15.67 15.37 14.12
C HIS A 124 -15.07 16.71 13.66
N ALA A 125 -13.84 16.69 13.15
CA ALA A 125 -13.15 17.88 12.65
C ALA A 125 -13.92 18.53 11.49
N THR A 126 -14.44 17.73 10.55
CA THR A 126 -15.31 18.25 9.50
C THR A 126 -16.60 18.88 10.06
N ALA A 127 -17.23 18.27 11.07
CA ALA A 127 -18.44 18.81 11.67
C ALA A 127 -18.16 20.14 12.40
N GLU A 128 -17.03 20.23 13.11
CA GLU A 128 -16.57 21.45 13.77
C GLU A 128 -16.27 22.56 12.75
N LEU A 129 -15.55 22.24 11.67
CA LEU A 129 -15.27 23.19 10.59
C LEU A 129 -16.55 23.67 9.87
N ARG A 130 -17.57 22.81 9.74
CA ARG A 130 -18.88 23.21 9.20
C ARG A 130 -19.63 24.17 10.13
N ARG A 131 -19.56 23.97 11.44
CA ARG A 131 -20.10 24.93 12.43
C ARG A 131 -19.43 26.30 12.33
N LEU A 132 -18.20 26.32 11.84
CA LEU A 132 -17.40 27.52 11.58
C LEU A 132 -17.60 28.05 10.14
N GLU A 133 -18.67 27.61 9.45
CA GLU A 133 -19.07 28.02 8.10
C GLU A 133 -18.01 27.75 7.01
N VAL A 134 -17.07 26.83 7.27
CA VAL A 134 -16.06 26.43 6.28
C VAL A 134 -16.70 25.48 5.27
N LYS A 135 -16.88 25.97 4.03
CA LYS A 135 -17.37 25.12 2.94
C LYS A 135 -16.36 23.99 2.65
N PRO A 136 -16.85 22.73 2.50
CA PRO A 136 -15.99 21.64 2.06
C PRO A 136 -15.43 21.94 0.66
N VAL A 137 -14.22 21.46 0.37
CA VAL A 137 -13.66 21.53 -0.99
C VAL A 137 -14.21 20.35 -1.77
N GLU A 138 -15.02 20.65 -2.76
CA GLU A 138 -15.21 19.73 -3.87
C GLU A 138 -13.99 19.85 -4.76
N LYS A 139 -13.04 18.93 -4.58
CA LYS A 139 -11.83 18.84 -5.42
C LYS A 139 -11.78 17.48 -6.07
N PHE A 140 -11.28 17.48 -7.30
CA PHE A 140 -10.77 16.27 -7.93
C PHE A 140 -9.71 15.65 -7.02
N ASP A 141 -9.96 14.42 -6.58
CA ASP A 141 -9.04 13.67 -5.72
C ASP A 141 -8.28 12.64 -6.58
N PRO A 142 -7.11 13.00 -7.13
CA PRO A 142 -6.32 12.10 -7.98
C PRO A 142 -5.93 10.83 -7.24
N PHE A 143 -5.76 10.90 -5.92
CA PHE A 143 -5.37 9.76 -5.12
C PHE A 143 -6.53 8.77 -4.97
N ALA A 144 -7.72 9.25 -4.61
CA ALA A 144 -8.88 8.38 -4.51
C ALA A 144 -9.20 7.71 -5.86
N ASN A 145 -9.04 8.44 -6.98
CA ASN A 145 -9.19 7.88 -8.32
C ASN A 145 -8.16 6.77 -8.59
N ALA A 146 -6.88 7.02 -8.28
CA ALA A 146 -5.84 6.03 -8.42
C ALA A 146 -6.10 4.78 -7.55
N MET A 147 -6.48 4.95 -6.28
CA MET A 147 -6.81 3.82 -5.40
C MET A 147 -8.03 3.05 -5.86
N TYR A 148 -9.07 3.74 -6.34
CA TYR A 148 -10.24 3.08 -6.92
C TYR A 148 -9.85 2.21 -8.12
N LEU A 149 -9.01 2.75 -9.02
CA LEU A 149 -8.48 2.02 -10.16
C LEU A 149 -7.60 0.83 -9.72
N VAL A 150 -6.71 1.02 -8.74
CA VAL A 150 -5.85 -0.03 -8.20
C VAL A 150 -6.68 -1.17 -7.63
N VAL A 151 -7.69 -0.87 -6.79
CA VAL A 151 -8.60 -1.91 -6.25
C VAL A 151 -9.28 -2.66 -7.38
N LEU A 152 -9.83 -1.96 -8.37
CA LEU A 152 -10.50 -2.58 -9.51
C LEU A 152 -9.57 -3.49 -10.32
N LEU A 153 -8.37 -2.99 -10.68
CA LEU A 153 -7.39 -3.75 -11.45
C LEU A 153 -6.91 -4.99 -10.69
N LEU A 154 -6.57 -4.85 -9.41
CA LEU A 154 -6.08 -5.98 -8.60
C LEU A 154 -7.15 -7.07 -8.39
N SER A 155 -8.41 -6.77 -8.68
CA SER A 155 -9.51 -7.73 -8.63
C SER A 155 -9.65 -8.53 -9.92
N ILE A 156 -9.34 -7.90 -11.06
CA ILE A 156 -9.46 -8.48 -12.39
C ILE A 156 -8.20 -9.26 -12.77
N ILE A 157 -7.03 -8.83 -12.28
CA ILE A 157 -5.74 -9.43 -12.64
C ILE A 157 -5.65 -10.92 -12.26
N PRO A 158 -6.04 -11.39 -11.06
CA PRO A 158 -5.83 -12.79 -10.67
C PRO A 158 -6.38 -13.84 -11.66
N PRO A 159 -7.67 -13.80 -12.07
CA PRO A 159 -8.18 -14.79 -13.02
C PRO A 159 -7.50 -14.70 -14.39
N VAL A 160 -7.22 -13.48 -14.89
CA VAL A 160 -6.58 -13.28 -16.19
C VAL A 160 -5.12 -13.76 -16.17
N TYR A 161 -4.40 -13.46 -15.10
CA TYR A 161 -2.99 -13.80 -14.91
C TYR A 161 -2.76 -15.31 -14.84
N CYS A 162 -3.71 -16.07 -14.27
CA CYS A 162 -3.56 -17.51 -14.08
C CYS A 162 -3.76 -18.34 -15.36
N ILE A 163 -4.46 -17.82 -16.37
CA ILE A 163 -4.83 -18.57 -17.58
C ILE A 163 -3.61 -18.93 -18.47
N PRO A 164 -2.77 -17.99 -18.95
CA PRO A 164 -1.61 -18.33 -19.78
C PRO A 164 -0.66 -19.35 -19.14
N PRO A 165 -0.27 -19.24 -17.85
CA PRO A 165 0.49 -20.28 -17.14
C PRO A 165 -0.02 -21.70 -17.35
N VAL A 166 -1.31 -21.89 -17.17
CA VAL A 166 -1.94 -23.21 -17.12
C VAL A 166 -2.08 -23.77 -18.53
N ILE A 167 -2.45 -22.95 -19.51
CA ILE A 167 -2.58 -23.38 -20.91
C ILE A 167 -1.24 -23.90 -21.44
N HIS A 168 -0.16 -23.14 -21.22
CA HIS A 168 1.17 -23.47 -21.72
C HIS A 168 1.93 -24.46 -20.83
N GLY A 169 1.39 -24.79 -19.65
CA GLY A 169 2.01 -25.71 -18.71
C GLY A 169 3.25 -25.17 -18.00
N HIS A 170 3.36 -23.84 -17.88
CA HIS A 170 4.45 -23.13 -17.21
C HIS A 170 4.19 -22.96 -15.70
N THR A 171 3.62 -23.97 -15.05
CA THR A 171 3.31 -23.92 -13.61
C THR A 171 4.30 -24.78 -12.82
N VAL A 172 4.55 -24.40 -11.56
CA VAL A 172 5.45 -25.09 -10.61
C VAL A 172 5.08 -26.57 -10.51
N LEU A 173 3.82 -26.87 -10.18
CA LEU A 173 3.38 -28.24 -10.00
C LEU A 173 3.34 -29.03 -11.31
N GLN A 174 3.00 -28.43 -12.46
CA GLN A 174 3.08 -29.14 -13.75
C GLN A 174 4.52 -29.49 -14.11
N TYR A 175 5.48 -28.59 -13.82
CA TYR A 175 6.90 -28.86 -14.01
C TYR A 175 7.34 -30.06 -13.16
N ILE A 176 7.00 -30.07 -11.86
CA ILE A 176 7.34 -31.18 -10.95
C ILE A 176 6.73 -32.50 -11.43
N VAL A 177 5.44 -32.51 -11.78
CA VAL A 177 4.75 -33.72 -12.23
C VAL A 177 5.32 -34.24 -13.56
N HIS A 178 5.73 -33.34 -14.45
CA HIS A 178 6.39 -33.72 -15.70
C HIS A 178 7.73 -34.42 -15.47
N GLN A 179 8.52 -33.94 -14.50
CA GLN A 179 9.81 -34.54 -14.15
C GLN A 179 9.67 -35.88 -13.42
N ILE A 180 8.73 -35.99 -12.47
CA ILE A 180 8.58 -37.20 -11.63
C ILE A 180 7.75 -38.29 -12.35
N TYR A 181 6.72 -37.90 -13.10
CA TYR A 181 5.75 -38.82 -13.71
C TYR A 181 5.55 -38.58 -15.22
N PRO A 182 6.63 -38.65 -16.04
CA PRO A 182 6.56 -38.31 -17.47
C PRO A 182 5.57 -39.18 -18.26
N ASN A 183 5.45 -40.47 -17.90
CA ASN A 183 4.52 -41.39 -18.57
C ASN A 183 3.05 -41.06 -18.30
N PHE A 184 2.70 -40.61 -17.10
CA PHE A 184 1.33 -40.19 -16.79
C PHE A 184 0.96 -38.90 -17.52
N MET A 185 1.92 -38.00 -17.73
CA MET A 185 1.72 -36.79 -18.52
C MET A 185 1.43 -37.04 -20.01
N LYS A 186 1.60 -38.27 -20.52
CA LYS A 186 1.13 -38.62 -21.88
C LYS A 186 -0.39 -38.77 -21.94
N LYS A 187 -1.04 -39.19 -20.84
CA LYS A 187 -2.48 -39.41 -20.76
C LYS A 187 -3.24 -38.08 -20.73
N ILE A 188 -4.19 -37.90 -21.65
CA ILE A 188 -4.95 -36.63 -21.80
C ILE A 188 -5.75 -36.26 -20.54
N GLY A 189 -6.43 -37.25 -19.92
CA GLY A 189 -7.23 -37.01 -18.71
C GLY A 189 -6.38 -36.55 -17.53
N PHE A 190 -5.21 -37.16 -17.33
CA PHE A 190 -4.28 -36.76 -16.27
C PHE A 190 -3.72 -35.35 -16.49
N ARG A 191 -3.34 -35.00 -17.73
CA ARG A 191 -2.92 -33.63 -18.07
C ARG A 191 -4.01 -32.59 -17.80
N LEU A 192 -5.26 -32.89 -18.17
CA LEU A 192 -6.39 -31.99 -17.95
C LEU A 192 -6.63 -31.80 -16.45
N MET A 193 -6.63 -32.89 -15.67
CA MET A 193 -6.76 -32.84 -14.22
C MET A 193 -5.68 -31.97 -13.57
N ILE A 194 -4.41 -32.16 -13.94
CA ILE A 194 -3.30 -31.35 -13.42
C ILE A 194 -3.46 -29.88 -13.79
N LYS A 195 -3.91 -29.56 -15.01
CA LYS A 195 -4.18 -28.17 -15.42
C LYS A 195 -5.29 -27.53 -14.58
N ILE A 196 -6.38 -28.25 -14.32
CA ILE A 196 -7.49 -27.77 -13.49
C ILE A 196 -7.01 -27.52 -12.05
N VAL A 197 -6.32 -28.48 -11.44
CA VAL A 197 -5.78 -28.34 -10.08
C VAL A 197 -4.82 -27.14 -10.01
N ASN A 198 -3.90 -27.01 -10.98
CA ASN A 198 -2.98 -25.89 -11.06
C ASN A 198 -3.68 -24.54 -11.16
N TYR A 199 -4.73 -24.46 -11.97
CA TYR A 199 -5.48 -23.23 -12.12
C TYR A 199 -6.07 -22.78 -10.79
N PHE A 200 -6.71 -23.68 -10.04
CA PHE A 200 -7.29 -23.33 -8.74
C PHE A 200 -6.22 -22.99 -7.70
N VAL A 201 -5.14 -23.76 -7.61
CA VAL A 201 -4.03 -23.48 -6.67
C VAL A 201 -3.40 -22.12 -6.94
N MET A 202 -3.12 -21.82 -8.21
CA MET A 202 -2.60 -20.51 -8.61
C MET A 202 -3.61 -19.40 -8.38
N LEU A 203 -4.87 -19.60 -8.77
CA LEU A 203 -5.92 -18.61 -8.64
C LEU A 203 -6.09 -18.20 -7.17
N VAL A 204 -6.18 -19.17 -6.25
CA VAL A 204 -6.27 -18.88 -4.82
C VAL A 204 -5.02 -18.15 -4.34
N SER A 205 -3.82 -18.65 -4.64
CA SER A 205 -2.57 -18.04 -4.18
C SER A 205 -2.40 -16.59 -4.65
N VAL A 206 -2.66 -16.33 -5.93
CA VAL A 206 -2.56 -14.97 -6.52
C VAL A 206 -3.65 -14.08 -5.94
N THR A 207 -4.88 -14.58 -5.80
CA THR A 207 -5.99 -13.83 -5.22
C THR A 207 -5.72 -13.44 -3.77
N GLU A 208 -5.14 -14.35 -2.97
CA GLU A 208 -4.73 -14.11 -1.60
C GLU A 208 -3.67 -13.00 -1.47
N ILE A 209 -2.70 -12.95 -2.38
CA ILE A 209 -1.71 -11.85 -2.38
C ILE A 209 -2.38 -10.54 -2.82
N PHE A 210 -3.16 -10.60 -3.90
CA PHE A 210 -3.75 -9.42 -4.53
C PHE A 210 -4.85 -8.77 -3.69
N ARG A 211 -5.50 -9.47 -2.76
CA ARG A 211 -6.46 -8.87 -1.83
C ARG A 211 -5.82 -8.15 -0.65
N LEU A 212 -4.62 -8.58 -0.24
CA LEU A 212 -3.88 -7.96 0.86
C LEU A 212 -3.25 -6.62 0.46
N ILE A 213 -2.80 -6.51 -0.80
CA ILE A 213 -2.16 -5.30 -1.34
C ILE A 213 -3.05 -4.05 -1.27
N PRO A 214 -4.29 -4.03 -1.80
CA PRO A 214 -5.15 -2.85 -1.74
C PRO A 214 -5.58 -2.54 -0.31
N LEU A 215 -5.79 -3.57 0.54
CA LEU A 215 -6.05 -3.36 1.95
C LEU A 215 -4.91 -2.57 2.59
N MET A 216 -3.66 -2.99 2.39
CA MET A 216 -2.47 -2.29 2.88
C MET A 216 -2.37 -0.87 2.31
N PHE A 217 -2.55 -0.66 1.00
CA PHE A 217 -2.46 0.68 0.44
C PHE A 217 -3.51 1.64 0.98
N LEU A 218 -4.77 1.18 1.09
CA LEU A 218 -5.85 1.98 1.67
C LEU A 218 -5.55 2.29 3.15
N SER A 219 -5.06 1.29 3.88
CA SER A 219 -4.80 1.39 5.31
C SER A 219 -3.61 2.33 5.61
N LEU A 220 -2.56 2.33 4.77
CA LEU A 220 -1.40 3.24 4.88
C LEU A 220 -1.74 4.68 4.46
N SER A 221 -2.57 4.83 3.43
CA SER A 221 -2.85 6.13 2.81
C SER A 221 -3.91 6.94 3.53
N LEU A 222 -4.94 6.28 4.09
CA LEU A 222 -6.03 6.92 4.83
C LEU A 222 -5.54 7.94 5.88
N PRO A 223 -4.64 7.57 6.82
CA PRO A 223 -4.11 8.52 7.80
C PRO A 223 -3.45 9.75 7.19
N VAL A 224 -2.68 9.55 6.12
CA VAL A 224 -1.90 10.61 5.47
C VAL A 224 -2.84 11.56 4.71
N ILE A 225 -3.87 11.03 4.06
CA ILE A 225 -4.88 11.82 3.35
C ILE A 225 -5.72 12.62 4.33
N THR A 226 -6.19 12.00 5.42
CA THR A 226 -6.93 12.72 6.45
C THR A 226 -6.08 13.86 7.01
N ALA A 227 -4.82 13.60 7.38
CA ALA A 227 -3.90 14.64 7.84
C ALA A 227 -3.74 15.78 6.82
N ARG A 228 -3.60 15.46 5.53
CA ARG A 228 -3.50 16.44 4.44
C ARG A 228 -4.74 17.32 4.34
N ASN A 229 -5.91 16.68 4.29
CA ASN A 229 -7.18 17.36 4.08
C ASN A 229 -7.56 18.22 5.28
N GLU A 230 -7.24 17.77 6.49
CA GLU A 230 -7.40 18.54 7.72
C GLU A 230 -6.47 19.77 7.70
N LEU A 231 -5.18 19.61 7.37
CA LEU A 231 -4.28 20.75 7.19
C LEU A 231 -4.77 21.75 6.14
N GLU A 232 -5.27 21.29 4.99
CA GLU A 232 -5.82 22.16 3.95
C GLU A 232 -7.08 22.91 4.40
N SER A 233 -7.92 22.27 5.21
CA SER A 233 -9.12 22.90 5.75
C SER A 233 -8.77 23.90 6.85
N MET A 234 -7.82 23.53 7.69
CA MET A 234 -7.26 24.39 8.72
C MET A 234 -6.57 25.63 8.13
N ASP A 235 -5.76 25.49 7.09
CA ASP A 235 -5.12 26.63 6.40
C ASP A 235 -6.14 27.62 5.83
N ARG A 236 -7.17 27.11 5.13
CA ARG A 236 -8.24 27.96 4.56
C ARG A 236 -9.02 28.70 5.62
N TYR A 237 -9.38 27.98 6.68
CA TYR A 237 -10.03 28.60 7.83
C TYR A 237 -9.16 29.67 8.47
N GLY A 238 -7.85 29.42 8.58
CA GLY A 238 -6.89 30.40 9.07
C GLY A 238 -6.92 31.68 8.28
N LYS A 239 -6.83 31.58 6.95
CA LYS A 239 -6.93 32.72 6.02
C LYS A 239 -8.23 33.51 6.22
N MET A 240 -9.36 32.84 6.47
CA MET A 240 -10.62 33.49 6.81
C MET A 240 -10.53 34.25 8.15
N VAL A 241 -9.97 33.62 9.19
CA VAL A 241 -9.77 34.25 10.50
C VAL A 241 -8.81 35.45 10.42
N ILE A 242 -7.77 35.39 9.58
CA ILE A 242 -6.88 36.54 9.31
C ILE A 242 -7.70 37.70 8.73
N LYS A 243 -8.58 37.41 7.76
CA LYS A 243 -9.44 38.41 7.13
C LYS A 243 -10.39 39.03 8.15
N ILE A 244 -11.03 38.22 8.99
CA ILE A 244 -11.91 38.70 10.08
C ILE A 244 -11.12 39.59 11.04
N ARG A 245 -9.93 39.16 11.49
CA ARG A 245 -9.06 39.93 12.39
C ARG A 245 -8.65 41.29 11.81
N ARG A 246 -8.47 41.39 10.48
CA ARG A 246 -8.17 42.67 9.81
C ARG A 246 -9.37 43.60 9.75
N LEU A 247 -10.59 43.04 9.68
CA LEU A 247 -11.84 43.79 9.57
C LEU A 247 -12.39 44.20 10.95
N GLU A 248 -12.21 43.38 11.98
CA GLU A 248 -12.67 43.66 13.34
C GLU A 248 -11.55 44.27 14.19
N LEU A 249 -11.71 45.54 14.58
CA LEU A 249 -10.77 46.29 15.44
C LEU A 249 -10.58 45.66 16.84
N HIS A 250 -11.51 44.80 17.28
CA HIS A 250 -11.51 44.18 18.61
C HIS A 250 -11.42 42.65 18.47
N GLY A 251 -10.22 42.10 18.65
CA GLY A 251 -9.91 40.67 18.47
C GLY A 251 -10.57 39.67 19.45
N SER A 252 -11.71 40.00 20.06
CA SER A 252 -12.41 39.12 21.02
C SER A 252 -12.99 37.87 20.35
N LYS A 253 -13.50 37.98 19.11
CA LYS A 253 -14.06 36.84 18.37
C LYS A 253 -13.01 35.89 17.79
N VAL A 254 -11.75 36.33 17.67
CA VAL A 254 -10.66 35.51 17.10
C VAL A 254 -10.20 34.41 18.06
N ILE A 255 -10.31 34.63 19.36
CA ILE A 255 -9.78 33.70 20.38
C ILE A 255 -10.50 32.34 20.36
N PRO A 256 -11.85 32.25 20.39
CA PRO A 256 -12.55 30.97 20.30
C PRO A 256 -12.19 30.17 19.04
N HIS A 257 -12.11 30.87 17.90
CA HIS A 257 -11.74 30.27 16.61
C HIS A 257 -10.31 29.71 16.61
N PHE A 258 -9.36 30.43 17.23
CA PHE A 258 -7.99 29.96 17.39
C PHE A 258 -7.90 28.76 18.34
N CYS A 259 -8.65 28.77 19.45
CA CYS A 259 -8.68 27.66 20.41
C CYS A 259 -9.25 26.37 19.82
N ALA A 260 -10.37 26.46 19.06
CA ALA A 260 -10.97 25.32 18.38
C ALA A 260 -9.97 24.64 17.43
N MET A 261 -9.32 25.46 16.60
CA MET A 261 -8.29 25.02 15.65
C MET A 261 -7.06 24.40 16.30
N LEU A 262 -6.60 25.01 17.39
CA LEU A 262 -5.52 24.44 18.19
C LEU A 262 -5.91 23.07 18.75
N GLY A 263 -7.18 22.90 19.14
CA GLY A 263 -7.75 21.62 19.56
C GLY A 263 -7.66 20.56 18.46
N ILE A 264 -8.19 20.87 17.27
CA ILE A 264 -8.16 19.97 16.10
C ILE A 264 -6.71 19.58 15.74
N TYR A 265 -5.80 20.56 15.67
CA TYR A 265 -4.40 20.30 15.35
C TYR A 265 -3.71 19.40 16.39
N CYS A 266 -3.92 19.66 17.69
CA CYS A 266 -3.36 18.83 18.76
C CYS A 266 -3.89 17.40 18.70
N GLN A 267 -5.19 17.20 18.45
CA GLN A 267 -5.77 15.87 18.30
C GLN A 267 -5.16 15.14 17.09
N GLY A 268 -5.05 15.81 15.95
CA GLY A 268 -4.37 15.27 14.76
C GLY A 268 -2.89 14.92 15.04
N TYR A 269 -2.18 15.76 15.80
CA TYR A 269 -0.79 15.51 16.20
C TYR A 269 -0.66 14.23 17.03
N ILE A 270 -1.55 14.04 18.00
CA ILE A 270 -1.57 12.85 18.86
C ILE A 270 -1.83 11.61 18.02
N LEU A 271 -2.81 11.65 17.10
CA LEU A 271 -3.11 10.53 16.21
C LEU A 271 -1.92 10.17 15.31
N ILE A 272 -1.27 11.15 14.68
CA ILE A 272 -0.08 10.90 13.84
C ILE A 272 1.09 10.36 14.69
N SER A 273 1.22 10.80 15.95
CA SER A 273 2.25 10.29 16.85
C SER A 273 1.99 8.83 17.24
N ILE A 274 0.74 8.46 17.52
CA ILE A 274 0.32 7.08 17.77
C ILE A 274 0.58 6.23 16.51
N ARG A 275 0.24 6.73 15.32
CA ARG A 275 0.54 6.08 14.04
C ARG A 275 2.00 5.67 13.96
N ARG A 276 2.90 6.60 14.28
CA ARG A 276 4.35 6.36 14.18
C ARG A 276 4.76 5.17 15.04
N GLN A 277 4.20 5.03 16.25
CA GLN A 277 4.53 3.91 17.13
C GLN A 277 4.02 2.57 16.59
N ILE A 278 2.83 2.54 16.00
CA ILE A 278 2.20 1.30 15.49
C ILE A 278 2.76 0.91 14.11
N SER A 279 3.01 1.88 13.22
CA SER A 279 3.17 1.60 11.79
C SER A 279 4.55 1.90 11.21
N ALA A 280 5.44 2.60 11.92
CA ALA A 280 6.68 3.08 11.29
C ALA A 280 7.53 1.95 10.68
N GLY A 281 7.60 0.79 11.35
CA GLY A 281 8.34 -0.39 10.88
C GLY A 281 7.71 -0.99 9.62
N HIS A 282 6.39 -1.14 9.65
CA HIS A 282 5.61 -1.66 8.52
C HIS A 282 5.72 -0.75 7.30
N ASP A 283 5.53 0.56 7.51
CA ASP A 283 5.68 1.57 6.46
C ASP A 283 7.07 1.50 5.82
N PHE A 284 8.13 1.34 6.64
CA PHE A 284 9.50 1.22 6.17
C PHE A 284 9.71 -0.04 5.31
N ILE A 285 9.25 -1.19 5.79
CA ILE A 285 9.38 -2.46 5.06
C ILE A 285 8.64 -2.37 3.72
N VAL A 286 7.39 -1.87 3.73
CA VAL A 286 6.60 -1.70 2.51
C VAL A 286 7.28 -0.74 1.54
N PHE A 287 7.87 0.34 2.04
CA PHE A 287 8.63 1.29 1.24
C PHE A 287 9.85 0.64 0.58
N VAL A 288 10.66 -0.09 1.34
CA VAL A 288 11.85 -0.80 0.81
C VAL A 288 11.44 -1.87 -0.20
N VAL A 289 10.45 -2.71 0.11
CA VAL A 289 9.96 -3.75 -0.80
C VAL A 289 9.40 -3.14 -2.08
N SER A 290 8.71 -2.00 -2.01
CA SER A 290 8.20 -1.29 -3.20
C SER A 290 9.33 -0.79 -4.11
N ILE A 291 10.42 -0.26 -3.52
CA ILE A 291 11.61 0.14 -4.28
C ILE A 291 12.24 -1.08 -4.94
N THR A 292 12.48 -2.16 -4.18
CA THR A 292 13.07 -3.40 -4.70
C THR A 292 12.22 -4.00 -5.82
N LEU A 293 10.90 -4.05 -5.65
CA LEU A 293 9.99 -4.55 -6.68
C LEU A 293 10.04 -3.69 -7.95
N SER A 294 10.15 -2.37 -7.81
CA SER A 294 10.29 -1.45 -8.94
C SER A 294 11.61 -1.68 -9.69
N VAL A 295 12.73 -1.79 -8.97
CA VAL A 295 14.06 -2.07 -9.54
C VAL A 295 14.06 -3.39 -10.31
N VAL A 296 13.54 -4.44 -9.68
CA VAL A 296 13.49 -5.78 -10.28
C VAL A 296 12.58 -5.80 -11.52
N ALA A 297 11.40 -5.17 -11.46
CA ALA A 297 10.49 -5.09 -12.60
C ALA A 297 11.07 -4.26 -13.76
N ASN A 298 11.77 -3.16 -13.48
CA ASN A 298 12.49 -2.38 -14.50
C ASN A 298 13.61 -3.21 -15.14
N TYR A 299 14.41 -3.90 -14.32
CA TYR A 299 15.47 -4.78 -14.81
C TYR A 299 14.90 -5.86 -15.75
N PHE A 300 13.83 -6.55 -15.36
CA PHE A 300 13.15 -7.53 -16.22
C PHE A 300 12.66 -6.92 -17.53
N THR A 301 12.13 -5.69 -17.48
CA THR A 301 11.61 -4.98 -18.65
C THR A 301 12.71 -4.63 -19.65
N ILE A 302 13.88 -4.19 -19.16
CA ILE A 302 14.98 -3.68 -19.99
C ILE A 302 15.88 -4.83 -20.46
N VAL A 303 16.41 -5.62 -19.53
CA VAL A 303 17.48 -6.59 -19.82
C VAL A 303 16.90 -7.89 -20.37
N LEU A 304 15.76 -8.33 -19.85
CA LEU A 304 15.21 -9.65 -20.17
C LEU A 304 14.16 -9.64 -21.29
N TYR A 305 13.89 -8.48 -21.92
CA TYR A 305 13.04 -8.36 -23.11
C TYR A 305 13.29 -9.42 -24.20
N PRO A 306 14.54 -9.69 -24.64
CA PRO A 306 14.78 -10.63 -25.74
C PRO A 306 14.51 -12.10 -25.36
N ILE A 307 14.38 -12.41 -24.07
CA ILE A 307 14.28 -13.80 -23.59
C ILE A 307 12.93 -14.11 -22.95
N VAL A 308 12.29 -13.10 -22.34
CA VAL A 308 10.98 -13.25 -21.70
C VAL A 308 9.93 -13.54 -22.77
N PRO A 309 9.11 -14.59 -22.60
CA PRO A 309 7.98 -14.85 -23.49
C PRO A 309 7.03 -13.65 -23.59
N GLN A 310 6.61 -13.32 -24.81
CA GLN A 310 5.73 -12.16 -25.07
C GLN A 310 4.40 -12.21 -24.29
N ASN A 311 3.91 -13.39 -23.90
CA ASN A 311 2.70 -13.53 -23.10
C ASN A 311 2.90 -13.20 -21.60
N VAL A 312 4.14 -13.16 -21.12
CA VAL A 312 4.47 -12.77 -19.73
C VAL A 312 5.08 -11.37 -19.70
N TYR A 313 5.73 -10.96 -20.79
CA TYR A 313 6.45 -9.69 -20.86
C TYR A 313 5.64 -8.47 -20.39
N PRO A 314 4.36 -8.25 -20.80
CA PRO A 314 3.59 -7.09 -20.39
C PRO A 314 3.40 -6.93 -18.88
N ALA A 315 3.51 -8.01 -18.10
CA ALA A 315 3.40 -7.95 -16.65
C ALA A 315 4.53 -7.11 -16.02
N PHE A 316 5.75 -7.17 -16.55
CA PHE A 316 6.91 -6.47 -15.99
C PHE A 316 6.81 -4.93 -16.09
N PRO A 317 6.61 -4.32 -17.27
CA PRO A 317 6.44 -2.88 -17.37
C PRO A 317 5.16 -2.42 -16.64
N THR A 318 4.10 -3.24 -16.63
CA THR A 318 2.88 -2.91 -15.88
C THR A 318 3.15 -2.82 -14.38
N VAL A 319 3.84 -3.80 -13.81
CA VAL A 319 4.21 -3.79 -12.38
C VAL A 319 5.16 -2.63 -12.08
N ALA A 320 6.17 -2.38 -12.93
CA ALA A 320 7.09 -1.27 -12.77
C ALA A 320 6.38 0.09 -12.76
N VAL A 321 5.54 0.37 -13.76
CA VAL A 321 4.80 1.63 -13.85
C VAL A 321 3.80 1.76 -12.70
N SER A 322 3.09 0.69 -12.35
CA SER A 322 2.10 0.70 -11.27
C SER A 322 2.75 0.97 -9.91
N THR A 323 3.84 0.27 -9.59
CA THR A 323 4.58 0.44 -8.34
C THR A 323 5.17 1.85 -8.23
N ILE A 324 5.81 2.35 -9.29
CA ILE A 324 6.34 3.72 -9.33
C ILE A 324 5.22 4.76 -9.17
N THR A 325 4.07 4.56 -9.82
CA THR A 325 2.94 5.49 -9.74
C THR A 325 2.37 5.54 -8.32
N VAL A 326 2.14 4.38 -7.69
CA VAL A 326 1.63 4.32 -6.32
C VAL A 326 2.63 4.93 -5.34
N LEU A 327 3.92 4.61 -5.48
CA LEU A 327 4.99 5.17 -4.66
C LEU A 327 5.06 6.69 -4.82
N HIS A 328 4.97 7.21 -6.04
CA HIS A 328 4.93 8.64 -6.31
C HIS A 328 3.79 9.34 -5.60
N LEU A 329 2.58 8.78 -5.70
CA LEU A 329 1.37 9.35 -5.12
C LEU A 329 1.48 9.37 -3.59
N LEU A 330 1.87 8.27 -2.97
CA LEU A 330 2.01 8.17 -1.51
C LEU A 330 3.09 9.12 -0.98
N ILE A 331 4.28 9.14 -1.59
CA ILE A 331 5.34 10.06 -1.18
C ILE A 331 4.89 11.51 -1.41
N SER A 332 4.19 11.79 -2.50
CA SER A 332 3.75 13.14 -2.81
C SER A 332 2.79 13.70 -1.78
N ILE A 333 1.82 12.90 -1.34
CA ILE A 333 0.87 13.29 -0.30
C ILE A 333 1.60 13.43 1.04
N ALA A 334 2.47 12.48 1.40
CA ALA A 334 3.20 12.54 2.66
C ALA A 334 4.12 13.77 2.75
N VAL A 335 4.83 14.11 1.67
CA VAL A 335 5.65 15.34 1.61
C VAL A 335 4.77 16.59 1.70
N ASP A 336 3.61 16.59 1.04
CA ASP A 336 2.66 17.72 1.08
C ASP A 336 2.15 17.97 2.50
N VAL A 337 1.83 16.91 3.26
CA VAL A 337 1.47 17.00 4.70
C VAL A 337 2.58 17.67 5.50
N VAL A 338 3.83 17.22 5.35
CA VAL A 338 4.97 17.77 6.12
C VAL A 338 5.23 19.23 5.76
N VAL A 339 5.18 19.57 4.47
CA VAL A 339 5.39 20.94 3.99
C VAL A 339 4.27 21.86 4.49
N LYS A 340 3.01 21.47 4.31
CA LYS A 340 1.84 22.24 4.76
C LYS A 340 1.80 22.38 6.28
N ALA A 341 2.19 21.35 7.03
CA ALA A 341 2.26 21.46 8.49
C ALA A 341 3.28 22.52 8.92
N LYS A 342 4.45 22.59 8.28
CA LYS A 342 5.46 23.63 8.54
C LYS A 342 4.93 25.02 8.20
N GLU A 343 4.38 25.18 7.00
CA GLU A 343 3.79 26.46 6.54
C GLU A 343 2.65 26.90 7.47
N PHE A 344 1.78 25.96 7.86
CA PHE A 344 0.71 26.18 8.82
C PHE A 344 1.24 26.70 10.16
N THR A 345 2.25 26.04 10.74
CA THR A 345 2.83 26.49 12.03
C THR A 345 3.46 27.89 11.96
N VAL A 346 4.01 28.28 10.81
CA VAL A 346 4.60 29.61 10.61
C VAL A 346 3.51 30.67 10.46
N GLU A 347 2.55 30.45 9.56
CA GLU A 347 1.49 31.43 9.28
C GLU A 347 0.55 31.62 10.46
N TRP A 348 0.17 30.53 11.14
CA TRP A 348 -0.70 30.60 12.31
C TRP A 348 0.00 31.17 13.55
N GLY A 349 1.33 31.07 13.61
CA GLY A 349 2.11 31.73 14.67
C GLY A 349 1.90 33.23 14.69
N LYS A 350 1.61 33.85 13.54
CA LYS A 350 1.30 35.28 13.41
C LYS A 350 -0.09 35.63 13.95
N LEU A 351 -0.97 34.64 14.08
CA LEU A 351 -2.35 34.80 14.59
C LEU A 351 -2.48 34.65 16.09
N VAL A 352 -1.43 34.19 16.75
CA VAL A 352 -1.37 34.08 18.21
C VAL A 352 -1.68 35.43 18.86
N PRO A 353 -2.68 35.51 19.77
CA PRO A 353 -2.99 36.75 20.46
C PRO A 353 -1.82 37.20 21.34
N VAL A 354 -1.23 38.37 21.04
CA VAL A 354 -0.04 38.90 21.75
C VAL A 354 -0.27 39.03 23.26
N ARG A 355 -1.49 39.40 23.67
CA ARG A 355 -1.84 39.58 25.09
C ARG A 355 -2.06 38.24 25.83
N ASN A 356 -2.26 37.12 25.11
CA ASN A 356 -2.52 35.83 25.73
C ASN A 356 -1.23 34.98 25.80
N ARG A 357 -0.45 35.18 26.87
CA ARG A 357 0.81 34.44 27.11
C ARG A 357 0.62 32.92 27.13
N TYR A 358 -0.51 32.43 27.63
CA TYR A 358 -0.82 31.00 27.68
C TYR A 358 -0.96 30.40 26.27
N LEU A 359 -1.77 31.01 25.40
CA LEU A 359 -1.93 30.56 24.02
C LEU A 359 -0.63 30.67 23.23
N ALA A 360 0.16 31.72 23.45
CA ALA A 360 1.47 31.86 22.83
C ALA A 360 2.44 30.75 23.25
N LYS A 361 2.47 30.39 24.54
CA LYS A 361 3.28 29.28 25.05
C LYS A 361 2.82 27.95 24.46
N LYS A 362 1.51 27.70 24.42
CA LYS A 362 0.92 26.46 23.88
C LYS A 362 1.19 26.32 22.38
N PHE A 363 1.05 27.40 21.61
CA PHE A 363 1.35 27.39 20.18
C PHE A 363 2.84 27.19 19.91
N ARG A 364 3.73 27.85 20.66
CA ARG A 364 5.19 27.67 20.52
C ARG A 364 5.64 26.24 20.81
N ALA A 365 4.90 25.51 21.66
CA ALA A 365 5.16 24.11 21.93
C ALA A 365 4.69 23.17 20.80
N LEU A 366 3.86 23.65 19.86
CA LEU A 366 3.44 22.84 18.72
C LEU A 366 4.62 22.55 17.81
N ARG A 367 4.73 21.28 17.43
CA ARG A 367 5.66 20.83 16.41
C ARG A 367 4.89 20.60 15.11
N PRO A 368 5.47 20.92 13.94
CA PRO A 368 4.89 20.55 12.66
C PRO A 368 4.78 19.02 12.58
N PHE A 369 3.72 18.52 11.92
CA PHE A 369 3.60 17.09 11.64
C PHE A 369 4.84 16.58 10.90
N GLN A 370 5.36 15.47 11.40
CA GLN A 370 6.43 14.74 10.74
C GLN A 370 5.90 13.35 10.41
N ILE A 371 5.97 13.00 9.14
CA ILE A 371 5.80 11.62 8.70
C ILE A 371 7.20 11.04 8.61
N VAL A 372 7.37 9.89 9.27
CA VAL A 372 8.66 9.24 9.44
C VAL A 372 8.46 7.74 9.27
N PHE A 373 9.34 7.10 8.52
CA PHE A 373 9.49 5.65 8.51
C PHE A 373 10.69 5.28 9.36
N GLY A 374 10.61 4.16 10.08
CA GLY A 374 11.62 3.83 11.07
C GLY A 374 11.33 2.51 11.75
N VAL A 375 12.22 2.08 12.62
CA VAL A 375 12.02 0.87 13.42
C VAL A 375 11.87 1.31 14.87
N TYR A 376 10.70 1.07 15.45
CA TYR A 376 10.32 1.63 16.75
C TYR A 376 10.48 3.17 16.78
N ASP A 377 11.24 3.68 17.76
CA ASP A 377 11.48 5.11 17.90
C ASP A 377 12.59 5.66 16.99
N PHE A 378 13.35 4.80 16.31
CA PHE A 378 14.48 5.21 15.47
C PHE A 378 14.01 5.66 14.08
N PRO A 379 14.07 6.98 13.77
CA PRO A 379 13.65 7.48 12.47
C PRO A 379 14.70 7.12 11.41
N LEU A 380 14.34 6.29 10.43
CA LEU A 380 15.23 5.92 9.31
C LEU A 380 15.05 6.85 8.11
N VAL A 381 13.80 7.20 7.79
CA VAL A 381 13.45 8.07 6.66
C VAL A 381 12.50 9.15 7.13
N VAL A 382 12.92 10.40 7.00
CA VAL A 382 12.08 11.57 7.27
C VAL A 382 11.58 12.15 5.96
N PHE A 383 10.26 12.32 5.84
CA PHE A 383 9.65 12.87 4.64
C PHE A 383 10.07 14.33 4.44
N SER A 384 10.66 14.58 3.27
CA SER A 384 11.20 15.88 2.87
C SER A 384 10.98 16.10 1.37
N ARG A 385 11.07 17.35 0.90
CA ARG A 385 10.94 17.68 -0.53
C ARG A 385 11.96 16.91 -1.39
N SER A 386 13.18 16.71 -0.87
CA SER A 386 14.22 15.93 -1.54
C SER A 386 13.95 14.43 -1.61
N LEU A 387 13.11 13.88 -0.74
CA LEU A 387 12.86 12.44 -0.70
C LEU A 387 12.24 11.94 -2.01
N LYS A 388 11.35 12.73 -2.64
CA LYS A 388 10.76 12.38 -3.94
C LYS A 388 11.85 12.10 -4.98
N ILE A 389 12.77 13.06 -5.16
CA ILE A 389 13.85 12.98 -6.14
C ILE A 389 14.81 11.84 -5.78
N LYS A 390 15.19 11.74 -4.50
CA LYS A 390 16.07 10.67 -4.01
C LYS A 390 15.50 9.28 -4.29
N THR A 391 14.21 9.05 -4.05
CA THR A 391 13.58 7.75 -4.33
C THR A 391 13.67 7.38 -5.81
N TYR A 392 13.42 8.33 -6.73
CA TYR A 392 13.55 8.07 -8.16
C TYR A 392 14.98 7.78 -8.59
N GLN A 393 15.93 8.58 -8.09
CA GLN A 393 17.36 8.36 -8.32
C GLN A 393 17.77 6.97 -7.81
N THR A 394 17.35 6.60 -6.60
CA THR A 394 17.60 5.28 -6.03
C THR A 394 17.05 4.14 -6.89
N ILE A 395 15.81 4.24 -7.39
CA ILE A 395 15.25 3.22 -8.29
C ILE A 395 16.07 3.14 -9.57
N TRP A 396 16.43 4.27 -10.15
CA TRP A 396 17.21 4.35 -11.39
C TRP A 396 18.62 3.78 -11.23
N ASP A 397 19.37 4.24 -10.22
CA ASP A 397 20.74 3.82 -9.93
C ASP A 397 20.80 2.32 -9.63
N TYR A 398 19.89 1.80 -8.80
CA TYR A 398 19.84 0.37 -8.55
C TYR A 398 19.40 -0.45 -9.77
N THR A 399 18.53 0.09 -10.63
CA THR A 399 18.20 -0.58 -11.90
C THR A 399 19.42 -0.68 -12.80
N ILE A 400 20.20 0.40 -12.96
CA ILE A 400 21.44 0.40 -13.73
C ILE A 400 22.45 -0.57 -13.13
N ASN A 401 22.70 -0.48 -11.82
CA ASN A 401 23.65 -1.35 -11.14
C ASN A 401 23.26 -2.83 -11.27
N THR A 402 21.96 -3.15 -11.16
CA THR A 402 21.47 -4.52 -11.37
C THR A 402 21.67 -4.96 -12.81
N ALA A 403 21.41 -4.10 -13.79
CA ALA A 403 21.63 -4.38 -15.21
C ALA A 403 23.10 -4.64 -15.57
N LEU A 404 24.02 -3.90 -14.95
CA LEU A 404 25.46 -4.07 -15.13
C LEU A 404 25.99 -5.32 -14.39
N THR A 405 25.46 -5.62 -13.21
CA THR A 405 25.92 -6.74 -12.37
C THR A 405 25.41 -8.08 -12.90
N TRP A 406 24.17 -8.12 -13.39
CA TRP A 406 23.54 -9.34 -13.91
C TRP A 406 23.28 -9.22 -15.41
N PRO A 407 24.32 -9.40 -16.25
CA PRO A 407 24.15 -9.31 -17.69
C PRO A 407 23.33 -10.47 -18.24
N LEU A 408 22.77 -10.26 -19.44
CA LEU A 408 21.96 -11.24 -20.17
C LEU A 408 22.64 -12.61 -20.31
N SER A 409 23.96 -12.64 -20.41
CA SER A 409 24.77 -13.85 -20.55
C SER A 409 24.62 -14.83 -19.38
N LEU A 410 24.18 -14.38 -18.19
CA LEU A 410 23.87 -15.25 -17.06
C LEU A 410 22.58 -16.06 -17.26
N PHE A 411 21.70 -15.65 -18.18
CA PHE A 411 20.43 -16.30 -18.45
C PHE A 411 20.45 -17.14 -19.74
N GLN A 412 21.50 -17.01 -20.54
CA GLN A 412 21.70 -17.78 -21.78
C GLN A 412 22.51 -19.07 -21.56
N LYS A 413 23.14 -19.22 -20.39
CA LYS A 413 23.80 -20.45 -19.93
C LYS A 413 22.84 -21.23 -19.02
#